data_AF-A0A821CC08-F1
#
_entry.id   AF-A0A821CC08-F1
#
_cell.length_a   1.000
_cell.length_b   1.000
_cell.length_c   1.000
_cell.angle_alpha   90.00
_cell.angle_beta   90.00
_cell.angle_gamma   90.00
#
_symmetry.space_group_name_H-M   'P 1'
#
loop_
_entity.id
_entity.type
_entity.pdbx_description
1 polymer ?
#
loop_
_entity_poly.entity_id
_entity_poly.type
_entity_poly.pdbx_seq_one_letter_code
_entity_poly.pdbx_strand_id
1 'polypeptide(L)'
;MSESDSSFGGGSGGMELDPAFASIPKNKSCLCIWRVENFKLVAVPRESHGIFFKGDAYVIYHAEEIKKSTGSSSTIASSLIQHIHFWIGSEATQDEAGVAAYKTVEL
;
A
#
# COMPACT_ATOMS: atom_id res chain seq x y z
N MET A 1 7.96 -29.62 -38.63
CA MET A 1 8.52 -28.62 -37.70
C MET A 1 7.47 -28.41 -36.63
N SER A 2 7.57 -29.12 -35.52
CA SER A 2 6.61 -29.10 -34.41
C SER A 2 6.94 -27.92 -33.50
N GLU A 3 5.99 -27.01 -33.33
CA GLU A 3 6.08 -25.93 -32.35
C GLU A 3 6.09 -26.54 -30.94
N SER A 4 7.13 -26.24 -30.19
CA SER A 4 7.29 -26.67 -28.80
C SER A 4 6.47 -25.72 -27.93
N ASP A 5 5.38 -26.25 -27.40
CA ASP A 5 4.57 -25.63 -26.35
C ASP A 5 5.46 -25.36 -25.13
N SER A 6 5.73 -24.09 -24.87
CA SER A 6 6.48 -23.66 -23.68
C SER A 6 5.50 -23.63 -22.52
N SER A 7 5.37 -24.76 -21.84
CA SER A 7 4.59 -24.87 -20.61
C SER A 7 5.08 -23.83 -19.60
N PHE A 8 4.24 -22.83 -19.31
CA PHE A 8 4.43 -21.94 -18.17
C PHE A 8 4.33 -22.80 -16.91
N GLY A 9 5.48 -23.12 -16.34
CA GLY A 9 5.60 -23.87 -15.10
C GLY A 9 4.81 -23.18 -13.99
N GLY A 10 3.97 -23.97 -13.33
CA GLY A 10 3.24 -23.56 -12.13
C GLY A 10 4.22 -23.21 -11.00
N GLY A 11 4.45 -21.92 -10.81
CA GLY A 11 4.87 -21.38 -9.53
C GLY A 11 3.62 -21.04 -8.75
N SER A 12 3.43 -21.64 -7.57
CA SER A 12 2.54 -21.12 -6.55
C SER A 12 3.09 -19.76 -6.08
N GLY A 13 2.92 -18.73 -6.90
CA GLY A 13 3.30 -17.36 -6.59
C GLY A 13 2.34 -16.81 -5.56
N GLY A 14 2.53 -17.19 -4.29
CA GLY A 14 2.06 -16.34 -3.21
C GLY A 14 2.72 -14.99 -3.43
N MET A 15 1.93 -13.96 -3.72
CA MET A 15 2.44 -12.59 -3.75
C MET A 15 3.04 -12.32 -2.38
N GLU A 16 4.37 -12.37 -2.29
CA GLU A 16 5.09 -12.02 -1.09
C GLU A 16 4.90 -10.51 -0.90
N LEU A 17 4.05 -10.15 0.06
CA LEU A 17 3.75 -8.76 0.38
C LEU A 17 4.99 -8.07 0.94
N ASP A 18 5.14 -6.79 0.60
CA ASP A 18 6.22 -5.95 1.10
C ASP A 18 6.22 -5.97 2.64
N PRO A 19 7.37 -6.22 3.28
CA PRO A 19 7.49 -6.20 4.74
C PRO A 19 7.00 -4.88 5.36
N ALA A 20 7.04 -3.77 4.63
CA ALA A 20 6.52 -2.48 5.07
C ALA A 20 5.01 -2.52 5.41
N PHE A 21 4.24 -3.43 4.81
CA PHE A 21 2.80 -3.55 5.07
C PHE A 21 2.48 -4.33 6.35
N ALA A 22 3.45 -5.09 6.88
CA ALA A 22 3.27 -5.81 8.14
C ALA A 22 3.03 -4.88 9.34
N SER A 23 3.41 -3.60 9.23
CA SER A 23 3.18 -2.60 10.29
C SER A 23 1.75 -2.06 10.33
N ILE A 24 0.89 -2.37 9.37
CA ILE A 24 -0.48 -1.83 9.29
C ILE A 24 -1.35 -2.48 10.39
N PRO A 25 -1.93 -1.69 11.32
CA PRO A 25 -2.84 -2.22 12.32
C PRO A 25 -4.09 -2.86 11.70
N LYS A 26 -4.40 -4.10 12.12
CA LYS A 26 -5.63 -4.78 11.70
C LYS A 26 -6.84 -4.23 12.47
N ASN A 27 -7.95 -3.98 11.76
CA ASN A 27 -9.24 -3.57 12.34
C ASN A 27 -9.20 -2.28 13.18
N LYS A 28 -8.28 -1.36 12.87
CA LYS A 28 -8.17 -0.05 13.55
C LYS A 28 -7.93 1.05 12.53
N SER A 29 -8.36 2.27 12.88
CA SER A 29 -7.99 3.44 12.09
C SER A 29 -6.49 3.69 12.19
N CYS A 30 -5.87 4.00 11.06
CA CYS A 30 -4.45 4.31 11.00
C CYS A 30 -4.10 5.16 9.78
N LEU A 31 -3.00 5.89 9.89
CA LEU A 31 -2.34 6.56 8.78
C LEU A 31 -0.90 6.06 8.72
N CYS A 32 -0.54 5.44 7.60
CA CYS A 32 0.80 4.96 7.32
C CYS A 32 1.31 5.66 6.07
N ILE A 33 2.51 6.20 6.14
CA ILE A 33 3.17 6.89 5.03
C ILE A 33 4.53 6.24 4.85
N TRP A 34 4.83 5.85 3.62
CA TRP A 34 6.13 5.33 3.23
C TRP A 34 6.71 6.18 2.12
N ARG A 35 8.02 6.40 2.18
CA ARG A 35 8.82 6.94 1.10
C ARG A 35 9.45 5.80 0.31
N VAL A 36 9.53 5.96 -1.01
CA VAL A 36 10.33 5.06 -1.84
C VAL A 36 11.79 5.44 -1.72
N GLU A 37 12.63 4.49 -1.29
CA GLU A 37 14.08 4.63 -1.27
C GLU A 37 14.71 3.36 -1.82
N ASN A 38 15.52 3.46 -2.88
CA ASN A 38 16.23 2.33 -3.48
C ASN A 38 15.31 1.12 -3.74
N PHE A 39 14.17 1.36 -4.40
CA PHE A 39 13.13 0.38 -4.71
C PHE A 39 12.40 -0.25 -3.50
N LYS A 40 12.54 0.32 -2.30
CA LYS A 40 11.91 -0.19 -1.07
C LYS A 40 11.03 0.88 -0.42
N LEU A 41 10.01 0.44 0.30
CA LEU A 41 9.20 1.31 1.14
C LEU A 41 9.86 1.50 2.51
N VAL A 42 10.21 2.74 2.82
CA VAL A 42 10.75 3.15 4.11
C VAL A 42 9.69 3.96 4.85
N ALA A 43 9.35 3.55 6.07
CA ALA A 43 8.34 4.24 6.87
C ALA A 43 8.78 5.67 7.18
N VAL A 44 7.91 6.64 6.88
CA VAL A 44 8.16 8.05 7.22
C VAL A 44 7.90 8.24 8.72
N PRO A 45 8.85 8.83 9.49
CA PRO A 45 8.65 9.16 10.89
C PRO A 45 7.42 10.03 11.08
N ARG A 46 6.69 9.83 12.19
CA ARG A 46 5.42 10.51 12.44
C ARG A 46 5.60 12.03 12.52
N GLU A 47 6.75 12.48 12.98
CA GLU A 47 7.14 13.88 13.09
C GLU A 47 7.30 14.55 11.72
N SER A 48 7.50 13.76 10.66
CA SER A 48 7.67 14.22 9.28
C SER A 48 6.43 13.97 8.41
N HIS A 49 5.34 13.47 8.99
CA HIS A 49 4.08 13.33 8.25
C HIS A 49 3.59 14.69 7.76
N GLY A 50 3.26 14.78 6.48
CA GLY A 50 2.85 16.03 5.82
C GLY A 50 4.00 16.83 5.20
N ILE A 51 5.25 16.42 5.41
CA ILE A 51 6.42 16.99 4.72
C ILE A 51 6.81 16.02 3.59
N PHE A 52 6.62 16.46 2.36
CA PHE A 52 6.94 15.67 1.16
C PHE A 52 8.06 16.35 0.37
N PHE A 53 9.09 15.59 0.03
CA PHE A 53 10.20 16.08 -0.79
C PHE A 53 9.87 15.95 -2.27
N LYS A 54 10.01 17.06 -3.01
CA LYS A 54 9.75 17.12 -4.46
C LYS A 54 10.55 16.13 -5.31
N GLY A 55 11.67 15.61 -4.80
CA GLY A 55 12.54 14.65 -5.48
C GLY A 55 12.22 13.19 -5.21
N ASP A 56 11.18 12.88 -4.42
CA ASP A 56 10.88 11.52 -3.99
C ASP A 56 9.43 11.14 -4.34
N ALA A 57 9.10 9.85 -4.25
CA ALA A 57 7.73 9.33 -4.33
C ALA A 57 7.30 8.68 -3.00
N TYR A 58 5.99 8.70 -2.73
CA TYR A 58 5.42 8.24 -1.47
C TYR A 58 4.16 7.41 -1.68
N VAL A 59 3.94 6.45 -0.78
CA VAL A 59 2.70 5.68 -0.66
C VAL A 59 2.05 6.04 0.67
N ILE A 60 0.75 6.33 0.63
CA ILE A 60 -0.06 6.74 1.77
C ILE A 60 -1.23 5.78 1.90
N TYR A 61 -1.32 5.13 3.05
CA TYR A 61 -2.43 4.27 3.43
C TYR A 61 -3.18 4.92 4.60
N HIS A 62 -4.48 5.11 4.42
CA HIS A 62 -5.37 5.65 5.45
C HIS A 62 -6.56 4.70 5.65
N ALA A 63 -6.73 4.21 6.87
CA ALA A 63 -7.88 3.40 7.26
C ALA A 63 -8.74 4.16 8.28
N GLU A 64 -10.05 4.16 8.06
CA GLU A 64 -11.04 4.78 8.94
C GLU A 64 -12.05 3.73 9.43
N GLU A 65 -12.36 3.74 10.73
CA GLU A 65 -13.35 2.83 11.31
C GLU A 65 -14.74 3.44 11.21
N ILE A 66 -15.65 2.72 10.56
CA ILE A 66 -17.04 3.11 10.44
C ILE A 66 -17.90 2.23 11.33
N LYS A 67 -18.61 2.89 12.24
CA LYS A 67 -19.63 2.27 13.08
C LYS A 67 -20.93 2.19 12.29
N LYS A 68 -21.27 1.00 11.80
CA LYS A 68 -22.59 0.75 11.21
C LYS A 68 -23.57 0.41 12.33
N SER A 69 -24.55 1.29 12.56
CA SER A 69 -25.71 0.98 13.39
C SER A 69 -26.66 0.09 12.58
N THR A 70 -26.53 -1.23 12.72
CA THR A 70 -27.55 -2.14 12.18
C THR A 70 -28.78 -2.07 13.09
N GLY A 71 -29.86 -1.46 12.60
CA GLY A 71 -31.12 -1.39 13.34
C GLY A 71 -31.56 -2.79 13.77
N SER A 72 -31.81 -2.95 15.08
CA SER A 72 -32.43 -4.10 15.74
C SER A 72 -31.54 -5.22 16.32
N SER A 73 -30.20 -5.19 16.22
CA SER A 73 -29.35 -6.16 16.94
C SER A 73 -28.11 -5.48 17.50
N SER A 74 -27.84 -5.66 18.79
CA SER A 74 -26.75 -5.04 19.55
C SER A 74 -25.36 -5.59 19.21
N THR A 75 -25.08 -5.82 17.93
CA THR A 75 -23.78 -6.24 17.39
C THR A 75 -23.25 -5.10 16.55
N ILE A 76 -22.34 -4.30 17.11
CA ILE A 76 -21.62 -3.26 16.36
C ILE A 76 -20.65 -3.98 15.43
N ALA A 77 -20.99 -4.10 14.15
CA ALA A 77 -20.03 -4.51 13.14
C ALA A 77 -19.15 -3.30 12.78
N SER A 78 -17.92 -3.27 13.30
CA SER A 78 -16.89 -2.31 12.88
C SER A 78 -16.44 -2.66 11.47
N SER A 79 -16.69 -1.78 10.49
CA SER A 79 -16.15 -1.91 9.13
C SER A 79 -15.01 -0.90 8.95
N LEU A 80 -13.96 -1.26 8.21
CA LEU A 80 -12.91 -0.32 7.81
C LEU A 80 -13.17 0.19 6.38
N ILE A 81 -13.04 1.49 6.17
CA ILE A 81 -12.80 2.05 4.83
C ILE A 81 -11.31 2.29 4.70
N GLN A 82 -10.74 1.85 3.58
CA GLN A 82 -9.32 1.99 3.25
C GLN A 82 -9.17 2.92 2.05
N HIS A 83 -8.26 3.88 2.17
CA HIS A 83 -7.89 4.82 1.14
C HIS A 83 -6.39 4.67 0.89
N ILE A 84 -6.03 4.42 -0.37
CA ILE A 84 -4.64 4.27 -0.79
C ILE A 84 -4.35 5.37 -1.81
N HIS A 85 -3.32 6.14 -1.54
CA HIS A 85 -2.87 7.23 -2.40
C HIS A 85 -1.37 7.06 -2.63
N PHE A 86 -0.90 7.45 -3.82
CA PHE A 86 0.50 7.67 -4.06
C PHE A 86 0.72 9.13 -4.45
N TRP A 87 1.82 9.69 -3.98
CA TRP A 87 2.25 11.04 -4.31
C TRP A 87 3.57 10.95 -5.06
N ILE A 88 3.68 11.69 -6.15
CA ILE A 88 4.87 11.73 -6.99
C ILE A 88 5.39 13.16 -6.98
N GLY A 89 6.61 13.33 -6.49
CA GLY A 89 7.28 14.62 -6.51
C GLY A 89 7.59 15.06 -7.95
N SER A 90 7.61 16.37 -8.18
CA SER A 90 7.86 16.93 -9.52
C SER A 90 9.24 16.60 -10.08
N GLU A 91 10.20 16.25 -9.22
CA GLU A 91 11.58 15.89 -9.54
C GLU A 91 11.89 14.42 -9.20
N ALA A 92 10.87 13.62 -8.84
CA ALA A 92 11.03 12.20 -8.55
C ALA A 92 11.46 11.42 -9.79
N THR A 93 12.24 10.36 -9.59
CA THR A 93 12.70 9.53 -10.70
C THR A 93 11.59 8.59 -11.19
N GLN A 94 11.74 8.10 -12.42
CA GLN A 94 10.75 7.20 -13.03
C GLN A 94 10.61 5.89 -12.25
N ASP A 95 11.71 5.37 -11.72
CA ASP A 95 11.70 4.18 -10.89
C ASP A 95 10.97 4.39 -9.57
N GLU A 96 11.17 5.53 -8.90
CA GLU A 96 10.45 5.87 -7.66
C GLU A 96 8.94 5.98 -7.91
N ALA A 97 8.54 6.70 -8.96
CA ALA A 97 7.15 6.81 -9.36
C ALA A 97 6.53 5.44 -9.70
N GLY A 98 7.27 4.60 -10.43
CA GLY A 98 6.85 3.24 -10.79
C GLY A 98 6.68 2.34 -9.57
N VAL A 99 7.62 2.38 -8.62
CA VAL A 99 7.53 1.64 -7.36
C VAL A 99 6.34 2.09 -6.53
N ALA A 100 6.11 3.40 -6.38
CA ALA A 100 4.97 3.91 -5.62
C ALA A 100 3.61 3.46 -6.21
N ALA A 101 3.47 3.50 -7.54
CA ALA A 101 2.28 3.03 -8.23
C ALA A 101 2.09 1.51 -8.10
N TYR A 102 3.15 0.72 -8.30
CA TYR A 102 3.11 -0.74 -8.17
C TYR A 102 2.74 -1.16 -6.73
N LYS A 103 3.38 -0.56 -5.72
CA LYS A 103 3.13 -0.85 -4.31
C LYS A 103 1.71 -0.50 -3.86
N THR A 104 1.07 0.47 -4.52
CA THR A 104 -0.34 0.80 -4.27
C THR A 104 -1.29 -0.30 -4.73
N VAL A 105 -0.95 -1.06 -5.78
CA VAL A 105 -1.75 -2.22 -6.26
C VAL A 105 -1.55 -3.45 -5.37
N GLU A 106 -0.39 -3.55 -4.75
CA GLU A 106 -0.03 -4.64 -3.82
C GLU A 106 -0.76 -4.52 -2.47
N LEU A 107 -1.21 -3.32 -2.09
CA LEU A 107 -1.88 -2.98 -0.82
C LEU A 107 -3.35 -3.40 -0.72
#